data_AF-A0A2V8D352-F1
#
_entry.id   AF-A0A2V8D352-F1
#
_cell.length_a   1.000
_cell.length_b   1.000
_cell.length_c   1.000
_cell.angle_alpha   90.00
_cell.angle_beta   90.00
_cell.angle_gamma   90.00
#
_symmetry.space_group_name_H-M   'P 1'
#
loop_
_entity.id
_entity.type
_entity.pdbx_description
1 polymer ?
#
loop_
_entity_poly.entity_id
_entity_poly.type
_entity_poly.pdbx_seq_one_letter_code
_entity_poly.pdbx_strand_id
1 'polypeptide(L)'
;MKKLILVVVALLPIGAGLIAQGQPGRPGPDVYGRMRWRFVGPEGNRISAVVGVPGDALVYYAGSASGGIAKTTDAGVHWQQIFD
;
A
#
# COMPACT_ATOMS: atom_id res chain seq x y z
N MET A 1 25.36 27.50 -34.54
CA MET A 1 24.46 27.74 -33.38
C MET A 1 22.98 27.56 -33.72
N LYS A 2 22.45 28.21 -34.77
CA LYS A 2 21.02 28.08 -35.17
C LYS A 2 20.56 26.64 -35.51
N LYS A 3 21.43 25.86 -36.17
CA LYS A 3 21.15 24.45 -36.52
C LYS A 3 21.11 23.51 -35.29
N LEU A 4 21.85 23.84 -34.22
CA LEU A 4 21.91 23.04 -33.00
C LEU A 4 20.64 23.24 -32.15
N ILE A 5 20.14 24.48 -32.09
CA ILE A 5 18.88 24.84 -31.41
C ILE A 5 17.69 24.16 -32.10
N LEU A 6 17.68 24.11 -33.44
CA LEU A 6 16.63 23.44 -34.23
C LEU A 6 16.56 21.94 -33.95
N VAL A 7 17.70 21.26 -33.74
CA VAL A 7 17.74 19.82 -33.42
C VAL A 7 17.23 19.56 -32.01
N VAL A 8 17.59 20.39 -31.03
CA VAL A 8 17.10 20.25 -29.64
C VAL A 8 15.59 20.51 -29.55
N VAL A 9 15.06 21.51 -30.27
CA VAL A 9 13.62 21.80 -30.33
C VAL A 9 12.85 20.67 -31.04
N ALA A 10 13.42 20.06 -32.08
CA ALA A 10 12.79 18.94 -32.78
C ALA A 10 12.73 17.64 -31.95
N LEU A 11 13.65 17.45 -31.01
CA LEU A 11 13.73 16.24 -30.17
C LEU A 11 12.88 16.34 -28.88
N LEU A 12 12.53 17.54 -28.43
CA LEU A 12 11.68 17.78 -27.26
C LEU A 12 10.29 17.09 -27.28
N PRO A 13 9.52 17.08 -28.39
CA PRO A 13 8.22 16.40 -28.42
C PRO A 13 8.33 14.85 -28.41
N ILE A 14 9.47 14.29 -28.81
CA ILE A 14 9.70 12.84 -28.84
C ILE A 14 9.96 12.31 -27.42
N GLY A 15 10.71 13.05 -26.60
CA GLY A 15 10.96 12.69 -25.21
C GLY A 15 9.70 12.70 -24.34
N ALA A 16 8.77 13.63 -24.58
CA ALA A 16 7.51 13.70 -23.84
C ALA A 16 6.55 12.53 -24.16
N GLY A 17 6.53 12.07 -25.41
CA GLY A 17 5.71 10.92 -25.83
C GLY A 17 6.14 9.60 -25.18
N LEU A 18 7.44 9.41 -24.94
CA LEU A 18 7.98 8.20 -24.29
C LEU A 18 7.63 8.13 -22.79
N ILE A 19 7.50 9.27 -22.11
CA ILE A 19 7.13 9.34 -20.68
C ILE A 19 5.61 9.17 -20.50
N ALA A 20 4.81 9.56 -21.50
CA ALA A 20 3.35 9.41 -21.48
C ALA A 20 2.87 7.97 -21.78
N GLN A 21 3.73 7.10 -22.29
CA GLN A 21 3.41 5.72 -22.64
C GLN A 21 3.75 4.80 -21.46
N GLY A 22 2.82 4.65 -20.52
CA GLY A 22 2.78 3.43 -19.70
C GLY A 22 2.70 3.63 -18.20
N GLN A 23 1.70 4.37 -17.72
CA GLN A 23 1.10 3.94 -16.47
C GLN A 23 0.29 2.68 -16.82
N PRO A 24 0.62 1.47 -16.30
CA PRO A 24 -0.20 0.31 -16.54
C PRO A 24 -1.64 0.63 -16.14
N GLY A 25 -2.59 0.34 -17.04
CA GLY A 25 -4.00 0.57 -16.78
C GLY A 25 -4.43 -0.08 -15.48
N ARG A 26 -5.39 0.54 -14.77
CA ARG A 26 -5.92 -0.03 -13.53
C ARG A 26 -6.34 -1.48 -13.80
N PRO A 27 -5.92 -2.46 -13.00
CA PRO A 27 -6.26 -3.85 -13.24
C PRO A 27 -7.77 -4.03 -13.38
N GLY A 28 -8.19 -4.81 -14.38
CA GLY A 28 -9.61 -5.12 -14.59
C GLY A 28 -10.17 -5.97 -13.45
N PRO A 29 -11.50 -6.02 -13.24
CA PRO A 29 -12.10 -6.76 -12.13
C PRO A 29 -11.78 -8.27 -12.14
N ASP A 30 -11.51 -8.83 -13.32
CA ASP A 30 -11.16 -10.22 -13.56
C ASP A 30 -9.90 -10.68 -12.81
N VAL A 31 -8.96 -9.77 -12.55
CA VAL A 31 -7.72 -10.08 -11.80
C VAL A 31 -8.00 -10.47 -10.35
N TYR A 32 -9.13 -10.03 -9.79
CA TYR A 32 -9.53 -10.34 -8.42
C TYR A 32 -10.29 -11.67 -8.32
N GLY A 33 -10.77 -12.24 -9.44
CA GLY A 33 -11.60 -13.46 -9.45
C GLY A 33 -10.88 -14.72 -8.94
N ARG A 34 -9.54 -14.73 -8.98
CA ARG A 34 -8.72 -15.83 -8.42
C ARG A 34 -8.30 -15.61 -6.98
N MET A 35 -8.49 -14.41 -6.44
CA MET A 35 -8.16 -14.14 -5.03
C MET A 35 -9.11 -14.92 -4.11
N ARG A 36 -8.62 -15.21 -2.91
CA ARG A 36 -9.39 -15.87 -1.87
C ARG A 36 -9.46 -14.93 -0.67
N TRP A 37 -10.65 -14.82 -0.10
CA TRP A 37 -10.82 -14.16 1.18
C TRP A 37 -10.01 -14.91 2.24
N ARG A 38 -9.32 -14.15 3.08
CA ARG A 38 -8.61 -14.67 4.24
C ARG A 38 -8.84 -13.76 5.43
N PHE A 39 -8.70 -14.33 6.62
CA PHE A 39 -8.61 -13.57 7.84
C PHE A 39 -7.22 -12.89 7.93
N VAL A 40 -7.18 -11.67 8.46
CA VAL A 40 -5.94 -10.85 8.58
C VAL A 40 -5.61 -10.52 10.04
N GLY A 41 -6.50 -10.87 10.98
CA GLY A 41 -6.25 -10.62 12.39
C GLY A 41 -6.70 -9.26 12.89
N PRO A 42 -6.51 -9.03 14.21
CA PRO A 42 -6.09 -10.04 15.21
C PRO A 42 -7.16 -11.12 15.47
N GLU A 43 -6.74 -12.36 15.73
CA GLU A 43 -7.65 -13.49 15.97
C GLU A 43 -8.41 -13.37 17.29
N GLY A 44 -9.67 -13.82 17.29
CA GLY A 44 -10.51 -13.92 18.49
C GLY A 44 -11.51 -12.78 18.67
N ASN A 45 -11.29 -11.96 19.70
CA ASN A 45 -12.28 -11.02 20.25
C ASN A 45 -12.61 -9.86 19.27
N ARG A 46 -13.76 -9.23 19.47
CA ARG A 46 -14.16 -8.01 18.75
C ARG A 46 -13.22 -6.86 19.09
N ILE A 47 -12.63 -6.25 18.07
CA ILE A 47 -11.76 -5.07 18.23
C ILE A 47 -12.60 -3.81 18.40
N SER A 48 -12.27 -3.03 19.42
CA SER A 48 -12.94 -1.77 19.77
C SER A 48 -12.14 -0.53 19.38
N ALA A 49 -10.81 -0.65 19.34
CA ALA A 49 -9.90 0.43 18.96
C ALA A 49 -8.64 -0.09 18.28
N VAL A 50 -8.08 0.71 17.36
CA VAL A 50 -6.80 0.45 16.70
C VAL A 50 -6.01 1.75 16.66
N VAL A 51 -4.71 1.68 16.96
CA VAL A 51 -3.77 2.81 16.85
C VAL A 51 -2.50 2.40 16.12
N GLY A 52 -1.99 3.27 15.26
CA GLY A 52 -0.68 3.14 14.62
C GLY A 52 0.38 3.98 15.33
N VAL A 53 1.66 3.69 15.06
CA VAL A 53 2.79 4.46 15.63
C VAL A 53 3.27 5.53 14.64
N PRO A 54 3.27 6.83 15.01
CA PRO A 54 3.81 7.88 14.15
C PRO A 54 5.28 7.63 13.80
N GLY A 55 5.60 7.66 12.51
CA GLY A 55 6.96 7.40 12.01
C GLY A 55 7.29 5.93 11.79
N ASP A 56 6.41 5.00 12.19
CA ASP A 56 6.58 3.56 11.93
C ASP A 56 5.30 2.96 11.35
N ALA A 57 5.26 2.84 10.02
CA ALA A 57 4.11 2.36 9.28
C ALA A 57 3.85 0.84 9.44
N LEU A 58 4.74 0.11 10.12
CA LEU A 58 4.63 -1.33 10.29
C LEU A 58 4.00 -1.72 11.64
N VAL A 59 3.97 -0.79 12.61
CA VAL A 59 3.55 -1.10 13.98
C VAL A 59 2.16 -0.57 14.28
N TYR A 60 1.28 -1.48 14.72
CA TYR A 60 -0.08 -1.18 15.15
C TYR A 60 -0.43 -1.95 16.42
N TYR A 61 -1.33 -1.38 17.21
CA TYR A 61 -1.91 -1.99 18.40
C TYR A 61 -3.43 -2.01 18.28
N ALA A 62 -4.05 -3.14 18.60
CA ALA A 62 -5.48 -3.34 18.55
C ALA A 62 -5.99 -3.77 19.93
N GLY A 63 -6.94 -2.99 20.46
CA GLY A 63 -7.60 -3.25 21.74
C GLY A 63 -8.92 -3.97 21.53
N SER A 64 -9.15 -5.02 22.32
CA SER A 64 -10.35 -5.85 22.26
C SER A 64 -11.43 -5.40 23.24
N ALA A 65 -12.70 -5.62 22.88
CA ALA A 65 -13.85 -5.14 23.65
C ALA A 65 -14.01 -5.81 25.03
N SER A 66 -13.48 -7.01 25.22
CA SER A 66 -13.56 -7.75 26.49
C SER A 66 -12.21 -7.84 27.23
N GLY A 67 -11.26 -6.96 26.91
CA GLY A 67 -9.89 -7.05 27.42
C GLY A 67 -8.91 -7.65 26.39
N GLY A 68 -7.62 -7.48 26.66
CA GLY A 68 -6.51 -7.88 25.80
C GLY A 68 -6.03 -6.81 24.79
N ILE A 69 -4.74 -6.89 24.45
CA ILE A 69 -4.09 -6.05 23.43
C ILE A 69 -3.27 -6.94 22.50
N ALA A 70 -3.53 -6.81 21.19
CA ALA A 70 -2.72 -7.42 20.14
C ALA A 70 -1.83 -6.38 19.46
N LYS A 71 -0.60 -6.77 19.10
CA LYS A 71 0.38 -5.97 18.37
C LYS A 71 0.74 -6.63 17.06
N THR A 72 0.92 -5.84 16.01
CA THR A 72 1.62 -6.25 14.77
C THR A 72 2.87 -5.38 14.59
N THR A 73 3.88 -5.94 13.92
CA THR A 73 5.10 -5.23 13.50
C THR A 73 5.37 -5.42 12.01
N ASP A 74 4.37 -5.89 11.26
CA ASP A 74 4.47 -6.18 9.83
C ASP A 74 3.23 -5.70 9.06
N ALA A 75 2.70 -4.55 9.47
CA ALA A 75 1.55 -3.90 8.87
C ALA A 75 0.26 -4.74 8.89
N GLY A 76 0.06 -5.51 9.96
CA GLY A 76 -1.16 -6.27 10.20
C GLY A 76 -1.21 -7.60 9.47
N VAL A 77 -0.08 -8.10 8.96
CA VAL A 77 -0.03 -9.44 8.35
C VAL A 77 -0.10 -10.51 9.45
N HIS A 78 0.61 -10.30 10.56
CA HIS A 78 0.57 -11.15 11.75
C HIS A 78 0.34 -10.32 13.02
N TRP A 79 -0.30 -10.93 14.01
CA TRP A 79 -0.64 -10.31 15.28
C TRP A 79 -0.20 -11.18 16.44
N GLN A 80 0.36 -10.55 17.47
CA GLN A 80 0.78 -11.18 18.71
C GLN A 80 0.01 -10.57 19.88
N GLN A 81 -0.55 -11.41 20.75
CA GLN A 81 -1.13 -10.95 22.01
C GLN A 81 -0.01 -10.53 22.96
N ILE A 82 -0.09 -9.30 23.47
CA ILE A 82 0.93 -8.72 24.36
C ILE A 82 0.39 -8.39 25.76
N PHE A 83 -0.92 -8.50 25.95
CA PHE A 83 -1.61 -8.29 27.22
C PHE A 83 -2.95 -9.03 27.20
N ASP A 84 -3.37 -9.59 28.34
CA ASP A 84 -4.64 -10.28 28.57
C ASP A 84 -5.63 -9.44 29.40
#